data_AF-A0A7W1C893-F1
#
_entry.id   AF-A0A7W1C893-F1
#
_cell.length_a   1.000
_cell.length_b   1.000
_cell.length_c   1.000
_cell.angle_alpha   90.00
_cell.angle_beta   90.00
_cell.angle_gamma   90.00
#
_symmetry.space_group_name_H-M   'P 1'
#
loop_
_entity.id
_entity.type
_entity.pdbx_description
1 polymer ?
#
loop_
_entity_poly.entity_id
_entity_poly.type
_entity_poly.pdbx_seq_one_letter_code
_entity_poly.pdbx_strand_id
1 'polypeptide(L)'
;MTTPSDRKPSAAEQAPHFDLPPANLPVPAATAGVGRPRLRQANRDQIVYRALPLDALLPADHAARTIWAYVQGLDLSTLHDAIGSVHGGSGRAATDPRILLALWL
;
A
#
# COMPACT_ATOMS: atom_id res chain seq x y z
N MET A 1 -1.70 46.54 3.84
CA MET A 1 -1.79 45.06 3.91
C MET A 1 -3.22 44.67 3.60
N THR A 2 -3.53 44.44 2.33
CA THR A 2 -4.84 43.95 1.87
C THR A 2 -4.69 42.46 1.58
N THR A 3 -5.44 41.63 2.29
CA THR A 3 -5.54 40.18 2.04
C THR A 3 -6.19 39.92 0.68
N PRO A 4 -5.66 39.00 -0.16
CA PRO A 4 -6.35 38.61 -1.38
C PRO A 4 -7.59 37.79 -1.03
N SER A 5 -8.70 38.14 -1.66
CA SER A 5 -10.01 37.50 -1.52
C SER A 5 -9.95 36.07 -2.08
N ASP A 6 -10.12 35.07 -1.22
CA ASP A 6 -10.13 33.65 -1.57
C ASP A 6 -11.51 33.28 -2.16
N ARG A 7 -11.73 33.59 -3.44
CA ARG A 7 -12.93 33.14 -4.17
C ARG A 7 -12.65 31.78 -4.80
N LYS A 8 -13.27 30.72 -4.27
CA LYS A 8 -13.23 29.38 -4.86
C LYS A 8 -14.04 29.39 -6.19
N PRO A 9 -13.44 29.04 -7.34
CA PRO A 9 -14.17 29.01 -8.61
C PRO A 9 -15.27 27.95 -8.58
N SER A 10 -16.43 28.26 -9.16
CA SER A 10 -17.58 27.34 -9.24
C SER A 10 -17.28 26.23 -10.25
N ALA A 11 -17.91 25.06 -10.10
CA ALA A 11 -17.74 23.90 -10.97
C ALA A 11 -18.04 24.18 -12.46
N ALA A 12 -18.75 25.27 -12.76
CA ALA A 12 -19.01 25.73 -14.14
C ALA A 12 -17.84 26.50 -14.78
N GLU A 13 -16.89 27.03 -14.00
CA GLU A 13 -15.71 27.77 -14.49
C GLU A 13 -14.47 26.88 -14.69
N GLN A 14 -14.50 25.64 -14.20
CA GLN A 14 -13.43 24.67 -14.45
C GLN A 14 -13.69 23.98 -15.78
N ALA A 15 -13.07 24.48 -16.84
CA ALA A 15 -13.06 23.80 -18.13
C ALA A 15 -12.51 22.37 -17.95
N PRO A 16 -13.20 21.32 -18.42
CA PRO A 16 -12.70 19.97 -18.33
C PRO A 16 -11.39 19.87 -19.13
N HIS A 17 -10.38 19.26 -18.53
CA HIS A 17 -9.06 19.07 -19.16
C HIS A 17 -9.09 18.05 -20.33
N PHE A 18 -10.25 17.42 -20.56
CA PHE A 18 -10.50 16.48 -21.65
C PHE A 18 -11.69 16.96 -22.48
N ASP A 19 -11.59 16.82 -23.80
CA ASP A 19 -12.71 17.01 -24.72
C ASP A 19 -13.78 15.95 -24.47
N LEU A 20 -14.88 16.36 -23.83
CA LEU A 20 -16.04 15.52 -23.63
C LEU A 20 -16.93 15.58 -24.89
N PRO A 21 -17.42 14.43 -25.39
CA PRO A 21 -18.42 14.45 -26.44
C PRO A 21 -19.69 15.19 -25.97
N PRO A 22 -20.42 15.85 -26.88
CA PRO A 22 -21.64 16.58 -26.51
C PRO A 22 -22.64 15.62 -25.84
N ALA A 23 -23.19 16.05 -24.71
CA ALA A 23 -24.02 15.24 -23.81
C ALA A 23 -25.30 14.64 -24.43
N ASN A 24 -25.64 15.02 -25.67
CA ASN A 24 -26.93 14.75 -26.30
C ASN A 24 -26.85 13.83 -27.53
N LEU A 25 -25.89 12.91 -27.59
CA LEU A 25 -25.98 11.83 -28.57
C LEU A 25 -27.16 10.91 -28.19
N PRO A 26 -28.13 10.66 -29.08
CA PRO A 26 -29.24 9.77 -28.79
C PRO A 26 -28.69 8.36 -28.53
N VAL A 27 -28.79 7.92 -27.27
CA VAL A 27 -28.45 6.55 -26.88
C VAL A 27 -29.55 5.65 -27.43
N PRO A 28 -29.25 4.68 -28.32
CA PRO A 28 -30.26 3.78 -28.85
C PRO A 28 -30.93 3.02 -27.69
N ALA A 29 -32.26 3.05 -27.65
CA ALA A 29 -33.05 2.36 -26.64
C ALA A 29 -32.81 0.85 -26.75
N ALA A 30 -32.09 0.29 -25.78
CA ALA A 30 -31.78 -1.13 -25.73
C ALA A 30 -33.08 -1.94 -25.56
N THR A 31 -33.35 -2.86 -26.48
CA THR A 31 -34.48 -3.79 -26.39
C THR A 31 -34.24 -4.75 -25.21
N ALA A 32 -35.19 -4.82 -24.28
CA ALA A 32 -35.12 -5.67 -23.10
C ALA A 32 -35.28 -7.16 -23.44
N GLY A 33 -34.22 -7.79 -23.94
CA GLY A 33 -34.11 -9.25 -23.97
C GLY A 33 -33.87 -9.80 -22.56
N VAL A 34 -34.13 -11.10 -22.37
CA VAL A 34 -33.74 -11.82 -21.14
C VAL A 34 -32.21 -11.89 -21.10
N GLY A 35 -31.60 -10.85 -20.53
CA GLY A 35 -30.16 -10.67 -20.50
C GLY A 35 -29.47 -11.70 -19.61
N ARG A 36 -28.27 -12.14 -20.02
CA ARG A 36 -27.41 -12.98 -19.17
C ARG A 36 -27.17 -12.25 -17.84
N PRO A 37 -27.35 -12.91 -16.68
CA PRO A 37 -27.15 -12.29 -15.38
C PRO A 37 -25.70 -11.79 -15.25
N ARG A 38 -25.54 -10.55 -14.78
CA ARG A 38 -24.24 -9.98 -14.46
C ARG A 38 -23.86 -10.44 -13.05
N LEU A 39 -22.96 -11.42 -12.99
CA LEU A 39 -22.49 -11.98 -11.73
C LEU A 39 -21.18 -11.30 -11.31
N ARG A 40 -21.03 -11.00 -10.01
CA ARG A 40 -19.72 -10.70 -9.41
C ARG A 40 -19.07 -12.01 -9.02
N GLN A 41 -17.84 -12.23 -9.48
CA GLN A 41 -17.05 -13.42 -9.12
C GLN A 41 -15.98 -13.06 -8.09
N ALA A 42 -15.57 -14.03 -7.28
CA ALA A 42 -14.44 -13.86 -6.37
C ALA A 42 -13.15 -13.72 -7.19
N ASN A 43 -12.47 -12.58 -7.10
CA ASN A 43 -11.14 -12.40 -7.66
C ASN A 43 -10.11 -12.96 -6.68
N ARG A 44 -9.52 -14.11 -7.01
CA ARG A 44 -8.53 -14.80 -6.15
C ARG A 44 -7.14 -14.15 -6.17
N ASP A 45 -6.88 -13.32 -7.17
CA ASP A 45 -5.61 -12.62 -7.37
C ASP A 45 -5.70 -11.15 -6.93
N GLN A 46 -6.78 -10.77 -6.23
CA GLN A 46 -6.95 -9.40 -5.78
C GLN A 46 -5.91 -9.05 -4.71
N ILE A 47 -4.93 -8.25 -5.11
CA ILE A 47 -3.94 -7.66 -4.20
C ILE A 47 -4.65 -6.60 -3.36
N VAL A 48 -4.55 -6.71 -2.03
CA VAL A 48 -5.12 -5.76 -1.08
C VAL A 48 -4.09 -5.37 -0.03
N TYR A 49 -4.09 -4.09 0.34
CA TYR A 49 -3.38 -3.62 1.52
C TYR A 49 -4.12 -4.09 2.79
N ARG A 50 -3.39 -4.59 3.78
CA ARG A 50 -3.96 -4.99 5.08
C ARG A 50 -3.20 -4.30 6.20
N ALA A 51 -3.94 -3.60 7.07
CA ALA A 51 -3.39 -2.95 8.26
C ALA A 51 -3.46 -3.92 9.45
N LEU A 52 -2.49 -4.82 9.56
CA LEU A 52 -2.40 -5.80 10.64
C LEU A 52 -0.91 -6.10 10.95
N PRO A 53 -0.57 -6.52 12.18
CA PRO A 53 0.83 -6.76 12.54
C PRO A 53 1.40 -7.93 11.73
N LEU A 54 2.70 -7.87 11.39
CA LEU A 54 3.36 -8.88 10.57
C LEU A 54 3.15 -10.31 11.12
N ASP A 55 3.25 -10.47 12.43
CA ASP A 55 3.02 -11.76 13.08
C ASP A 55 1.59 -12.29 12.91
N ALA A 56 0.58 -11.43 12.74
CA ALA A 56 -0.78 -11.91 12.48
C ALA A 56 -0.98 -12.41 11.04
N LEU A 57 0.01 -12.21 10.13
CA LEU A 57 0.03 -12.86 8.81
C LEU A 57 0.51 -14.31 8.88
N LEU A 58 1.12 -14.73 9.99
CA LEU A 58 1.70 -16.06 10.14
C LEU A 58 0.81 -16.95 11.03
N PRO A 59 0.48 -18.18 10.59
CA PRO A 59 -0.08 -19.20 11.48
C PRO A 59 0.77 -19.40 12.75
N ALA A 60 0.16 -19.91 13.82
CA ALA A 60 0.85 -20.08 15.10
C ALA A 60 2.02 -21.08 15.03
N ASP A 61 1.91 -22.08 14.16
CA ASP A 61 2.87 -23.15 13.90
C ASP A 61 3.80 -22.88 12.69
N HIS A 62 3.76 -21.67 12.14
CA HIS A 62 4.56 -21.32 10.97
C HIS A 62 6.06 -21.27 11.29
N ALA A 63 6.90 -21.95 10.49
CA ALA A 63 8.34 -22.08 10.71
C ALA A 63 9.09 -20.74 10.86
N ALA A 64 8.64 -19.68 10.17
CA ALA A 64 9.21 -18.33 10.31
C ALA A 64 9.21 -17.81 11.75
N ARG A 65 8.25 -18.22 12.60
CA ARG A 65 8.24 -17.86 14.03
C ARG A 65 9.39 -18.52 14.78
N THR A 66 9.68 -19.78 14.47
CA THR A 66 10.82 -20.53 15.04
C THR A 66 12.13 -19.88 14.63
N ILE A 67 12.28 -19.56 13.33
CA ILE A 67 13.48 -18.88 12.82
C ILE A 67 13.66 -17.52 13.52
N TRP A 68 12.59 -16.73 13.63
CA TRP A 68 12.65 -15.44 14.32
C TRP A 68 13.03 -15.59 15.79
N ALA A 69 12.40 -16.51 16.52
CA ALA A 69 12.73 -16.78 17.92
C ALA A 69 14.18 -17.26 18.10
N TYR A 70 14.69 -18.08 17.19
CA TYR A 70 16.08 -18.51 17.17
C TYR A 70 17.03 -17.33 16.98
N VAL A 71 16.81 -16.50 15.96
CA VAL A 71 17.65 -15.33 15.66
C VAL A 71 17.63 -14.32 16.81
N GLN A 72 16.49 -14.16 17.50
CA GLN A 72 16.36 -13.30 18.68
C GLN A 72 17.25 -13.74 19.85
N GLY A 73 17.58 -15.04 19.94
CA GLY A 73 18.47 -15.60 20.97
C GLY A 73 19.96 -15.51 20.63
N LEU A 74 20.34 -15.06 19.44
CA LEU A 74 21.74 -14.95 19.03
C LEU A 74 22.39 -13.70 19.62
N ASP A 75 23.66 -13.83 20.03
CA ASP A 75 24.51 -12.68 20.29
C ASP A 75 25.00 -12.09 18.96
N LEU A 76 24.47 -10.91 18.63
CA LEU A 76 24.81 -10.16 17.42
C LEU A 76 25.56 -8.86 17.75
N SER A 77 26.10 -8.72 18.97
CA SER A 77 26.82 -7.52 19.43
C SER A 77 27.86 -7.05 18.43
N THR A 78 28.73 -7.95 17.95
CA THR A 78 29.78 -7.61 16.98
C THR A 78 29.23 -7.03 15.66
N LEU A 79 28.07 -7.51 15.19
CA LEU A 79 27.43 -6.97 13.98
C LEU A 79 26.81 -5.60 14.23
N HIS A 80 26.20 -5.40 15.41
CA HIS A 80 25.67 -4.10 15.81
C HIS A 80 26.78 -3.06 16.00
N ASP A 81 27.90 -3.45 16.61
CA ASP A 81 29.06 -2.56 16.83
C ASP A 81 29.72 -2.11 15.52
N ALA A 82 29.59 -2.91 14.46
CA ALA A 82 30.05 -2.54 13.12
C ALA A 82 29.15 -1.50 12.42
N ILE A 83 27.95 -1.22 12.94
CA ILE A 83 27.02 -0.25 12.35
C ILE A 83 27.44 1.17 12.71
N GLY A 84 27.81 1.96 11.70
CA GLY A 84 28.21 3.36 11.88
C GLY A 84 27.06 4.37 11.95
N SER A 85 25.82 4.01 11.60
CA SER A 85 24.66 4.91 11.64
C SER A 85 24.04 4.97 13.05
N VAL A 86 24.63 5.82 13.88
CA VAL A 86 24.26 6.00 15.29
C VAL A 86 23.27 7.14 15.50
N HIS A 87 22.58 7.13 16.65
CA HIS A 87 21.65 8.20 17.02
C HIS A 87 22.36 9.56 17.10
N GLY A 88 21.78 10.59 16.47
CA GLY A 88 22.39 11.93 16.38
C GLY A 88 23.55 12.05 15.39
N GLY A 89 23.96 10.95 14.75
CA GLY A 89 24.95 10.95 13.66
C GLY A 89 24.32 11.21 12.29
N SER A 90 25.16 11.37 11.28
CA SER A 90 24.73 11.42 9.88
C SER A 90 24.49 10.01 9.33
N GLY A 91 23.60 9.89 8.34
CA GLY A 91 23.29 8.63 7.66
C GLY A 91 21.90 8.09 7.97
N ARG A 92 21.42 7.19 7.10
CA ARG A 92 20.13 6.51 7.28
C ARG A 92 20.29 5.37 8.30
N ALA A 93 19.23 5.11 9.07
CA ALA A 93 19.15 3.93 9.93
C ALA A 93 19.52 2.65 9.16
N ALA A 94 20.45 1.87 9.70
CA ALA A 94 20.81 0.58 9.14
C ALA A 94 19.66 -0.43 9.29
N THR A 95 19.70 -1.48 8.48
CA THR A 95 18.79 -2.63 8.66
C THR A 95 19.30 -3.46 9.84
N ASP A 96 18.40 -3.87 10.74
CA ASP A 96 18.76 -4.77 11.84
C ASP A 96 19.32 -6.09 11.28
N PRO A 97 20.54 -6.52 11.67
CA PRO A 97 21.13 -7.80 11.25
C PRO A 97 20.22 -9.01 11.46
N ARG A 98 19.32 -8.98 12.46
CA ARG A 98 18.33 -10.03 12.69
C ARG A 98 17.39 -10.23 11.51
N ILE A 99 16.99 -9.15 10.85
CA ILE A 99 16.11 -9.21 9.67
C ILE A 99 16.83 -9.96 8.54
N LEU A 100 18.11 -9.66 8.33
CA LEU A 100 18.90 -10.27 7.26
C LEU A 100 19.14 -11.76 7.52
N LEU A 101 19.46 -12.13 8.77
CA LEU A 101 19.64 -13.53 9.15
C LEU A 101 18.35 -14.34 9.04
N ALA A 102 17.23 -13.77 9.49
CA ALA A 102 15.93 -14.45 9.42
C ALA A 102 15.41 -14.65 7.98
N LEU A 103 15.85 -13.83 7.03
CA LEU A 103 15.54 -13.99 5.61
C LEU A 103 16.46 -15.01 4.90
N TRP A 104 17.65 -15.24 5.45
CA TRP A 104 18.62 -16.17 4.88
C TRP A 104 18.39 -17.63 5.31
N LEU A 105 17.92 -17.84 6.55
CA LEU A 105 17.58 -19.14 7.12
C LEU A 105 16.21 -19.64 6.64
#